data_AF-A0A5C8V212-F1
#
_entry.id   AF-A0A5C8V212-F1
#
_cell.length_a   1.000
_cell.length_b   1.000
_cell.length_c   1.000
_cell.angle_alpha   90.00
_cell.angle_beta   90.00
_cell.angle_gamma   90.00
#
_symmetry.space_group_name_H-M   'P 1'
#
loop_
_entity.id
_entity.type
_entity.pdbx_description
1 polymer ?
#
loop_
_entity_poly.entity_id
_entity_poly.type
_entity_poly.pdbx_seq_one_letter_code
_entity_poly.pdbx_strand_id
1 'polypeptide(L)'
;MAFLKRLGWYLVGLSIGIVFLVFFLKKKSDETGTEFCYFPNCRVLKDMRSKPLIFSENIGKTSKDSMLINTFLQDGDIDFGKSDTKSKPCKTYFISNTIEGEDWVLKVKNCQDKVLIENIQTLKI
;
A
#
# COMPACT_ATOMS: atom_id res chain seq x y z
N MET A 1 14.17 9.96 45.25
CA MET A 1 14.98 11.02 44.60
C MET A 1 16.03 10.50 43.57
N ALA A 2 16.36 9.20 43.49
CA ALA A 2 17.39 8.71 42.54
C ALA A 2 16.84 8.19 41.20
N PHE A 3 15.62 7.64 41.18
CA PHE A 3 15.02 7.02 39.99
C PHE A 3 14.75 8.03 38.87
N LEU A 4 14.10 9.16 39.18
CA LEU A 4 13.80 10.21 38.19
C LEU A 4 15.07 10.77 37.54
N LYS A 5 16.15 10.94 38.32
CA LYS A 5 17.44 11.39 37.80
C LYS A 5 18.04 10.35 36.85
N ARG A 6 18.01 9.07 37.22
CA ARG A 6 18.50 7.96 36.36
C ARG A 6 17.67 7.81 35.08
N LEU A 7 16.35 7.95 35.17
CA LEU A 7 15.45 7.92 34.02
C LEU A 7 15.70 9.12 33.10
N GLY A 8 15.90 10.32 33.64
CA GLY A 8 16.25 11.51 32.87
C GLY A 8 17.53 11.32 32.05
N TRP A 9 18.61 10.84 32.68
CA TRP A 9 19.87 10.56 31.96
C TRP A 9 19.71 9.49 30.87
N TYR A 10 18.91 8.45 31.13
CA TYR A 10 18.59 7.43 30.12
C TYR A 10 17.83 8.01 28.93
N LEU A 11 16.80 8.84 29.20
CA LEU A 11 15.99 9.44 28.15
C LEU A 11 16.78 10.43 27.29
N VAL A 12 17.76 11.14 27.84
CA VAL A 12 18.67 11.99 27.06
C VAL A 12 19.47 11.16 26.07
N GLY A 13 20.11 10.08 26.54
CA GLY A 13 20.86 9.16 25.67
C GLY A 13 19.97 8.50 24.61
N LEU A 14 18.79 8.04 25.01
CA LEU A 14 17.79 7.46 24.10
C LEU A 14 17.35 8.46 23.03
N SER A 15 17.11 9.72 23.41
CA SER A 15 16.68 10.77 22.47
C SER A 15 17.74 11.03 21.41
N ILE A 16 19.02 11.13 21.81
CA ILE A 16 20.15 11.29 20.88
C ILE A 16 20.22 10.07 19.94
N GLY A 17 20.07 8.86 20.49
CA GLY A 17 20.04 7.63 19.69
C GLY A 17 18.90 7.59 18.68
N ILE A 18 17.69 8.00 19.06
CA ILE A 18 16.52 8.07 18.17
C ILE A 18 16.77 9.08 17.04
N VAL A 19 17.31 10.25 17.35
CA VAL A 19 17.63 11.26 16.33
C VAL A 19 18.59 10.67 15.30
N PHE A 20 19.69 10.05 15.75
CA PHE A 20 20.66 9.41 14.84
C PHE A 20 20.02 8.30 14.00
N LEU A 21 19.22 7.43 14.63
CA LEU A 21 18.50 6.35 13.95
C LEU A 21 17.57 6.89 12.85
N VAL A 22 16.79 7.95 13.14
CA VAL A 22 15.87 8.56 12.17
C VAL A 22 16.61 9.08 10.95
N PHE A 23 17.76 9.76 11.13
CA PHE A 23 18.56 10.22 10.01
C PHE A 23 19.10 9.07 9.16
N PHE A 24 19.58 8.00 9.80
CA PHE A 24 20.07 6.83 9.09
C PHE A 24 18.96 6.13 8.29
N LEU A 25 17.79 5.93 8.90
CA LEU A 25 16.64 5.30 8.23
C LEU A 25 16.10 6.14 7.08
N LYS A 26 16.02 7.46 7.23
CA LYS A 26 15.61 8.39 6.17
C LYS A 26 16.55 8.33 4.96
N LYS A 27 17.86 8.42 5.18
CA LYS A 27 18.82 8.29 4.08
C LYS A 27 18.67 6.97 3.35
N LYS A 28 18.48 5.87 4.09
CA LYS A 28 18.27 4.56 3.48
C LYS A 28 16.98 4.51 2.65
N SER A 29 15.85 5.00 3.15
CA SER A 29 14.61 5.01 2.37
C SER A 29 14.74 5.85 1.10
N ASP A 30 15.37 7.02 1.20
CA ASP A 30 15.46 7.98 0.10
C ASP A 30 16.47 7.51 -0.98
N GLU A 31 17.61 6.92 -0.57
CA GLU A 31 18.65 6.46 -1.49
C GLU A 31 18.33 5.11 -2.15
N THR A 32 17.64 4.21 -1.45
CA THR A 32 17.38 2.84 -1.94
C THR A 32 15.93 2.60 -2.38
N GLY A 33 15.05 3.59 -2.20
CA GLY A 33 13.61 3.44 -2.47
C GLY A 33 12.95 2.36 -1.60
N THR A 34 13.56 1.98 -0.46
CA THR A 34 13.02 0.92 0.38
C THR A 34 11.81 1.40 1.16
N GLU A 35 10.63 0.96 0.73
CA GLU A 35 9.38 1.17 1.46
C GLU A 35 9.20 0.12 2.56
N PHE A 36 9.01 0.59 3.79
CA PHE A 36 8.73 -0.24 4.97
C PHE A 36 7.21 -0.51 5.11
N CYS A 37 6.67 -1.40 4.28
CA CYS A 37 5.26 -1.82 4.34
C CYS A 37 4.99 -2.82 5.48
N TYR A 38 4.83 -2.33 6.70
CA TYR A 38 4.47 -3.17 7.86
C TYR A 38 2.98 -3.53 7.91
N PHE A 39 2.11 -2.63 7.43
CA PHE A 39 0.66 -2.83 7.47
C PHE A 39 0.14 -3.68 6.31
N PRO A 40 -0.96 -4.44 6.52
CA PRO A 40 -1.55 -5.30 5.49
C PRO A 40 -1.86 -4.57 4.18
N ASN A 41 -2.41 -3.36 4.23
CA ASN A 41 -2.76 -2.57 3.04
C ASN A 41 -1.52 -2.34 2.15
N CYS A 42 -0.51 -1.65 2.68
CA CYS A 42 0.76 -1.37 2.00
C CYS A 42 1.43 -2.64 1.46
N ARG A 43 1.44 -3.73 2.24
CA ARG A 43 2.07 -4.99 1.84
C ARG A 43 1.41 -5.58 0.59
N VAL A 44 0.09 -5.61 0.54
CA VAL A 44 -0.65 -6.17 -0.59
C VAL A 44 -0.49 -5.28 -1.82
N LEU A 45 -0.61 -3.96 -1.67
CA LEU A 45 -0.41 -3.01 -2.77
C LEU A 45 1.00 -3.08 -3.34
N LYS A 46 2.03 -3.14 -2.48
CA LYS A 46 3.43 -3.31 -2.92
C LYS A 46 3.66 -4.61 -3.66
N ASP A 47 3.07 -5.72 -3.19
CA ASP A 47 3.13 -7.02 -3.88
C ASP A 47 2.46 -6.99 -5.25
N MET A 48 1.36 -6.25 -5.40
CA MET A 48 0.72 -6.04 -6.71
C MET A 48 1.61 -5.20 -7.64
N ARG A 49 2.23 -4.13 -7.13
CA ARG A 49 3.14 -3.26 -7.90
C ARG A 49 4.39 -3.99 -8.41
N SER A 50 4.83 -5.04 -7.72
CA SER A 50 6.01 -5.81 -8.12
C SER A 50 5.73 -6.89 -9.18
N LYS A 51 4.49 -6.99 -9.68
CA LYS A 51 4.06 -8.04 -10.63
C LYS A 51 3.55 -7.42 -11.93
N PRO A 52 3.62 -8.14 -13.06
CA PRO A 52 3.04 -7.68 -14.31
C PRO A 52 1.52 -7.52 -14.20
N LEU A 53 1.02 -6.37 -14.68
CA LEU A 53 -0.40 -6.07 -14.74
C LEU A 53 -1.00 -6.60 -16.05
N ILE A 54 -2.09 -7.35 -15.96
CA ILE A 54 -2.84 -7.88 -17.09
C ILE A 54 -4.28 -7.38 -17.00
N PHE A 55 -4.77 -6.83 -18.10
CA PHE A 55 -6.11 -6.28 -18.20
C PHE A 55 -7.05 -7.34 -18.76
N SER A 56 -8.21 -7.55 -18.11
CA SER A 56 -9.26 -8.37 -18.69
C SER A 56 -9.84 -7.73 -19.95
N GLU A 57 -10.38 -8.53 -20.87
CA GLU A 57 -10.99 -8.02 -22.11
C GLU A 57 -12.24 -7.15 -21.85
N ASN A 58 -12.87 -7.31 -20.69
CA ASN A 58 -14.08 -6.59 -20.29
C ASN A 58 -13.81 -5.19 -19.70
N ILE A 59 -12.54 -4.79 -19.60
CA ILE A 59 -12.16 -3.45 -19.16
C ILE A 59 -12.36 -2.47 -20.33
N GLY A 60 -13.29 -1.54 -20.13
CA GLY A 60 -13.57 -0.46 -21.09
C GLY A 60 -12.32 0.35 -21.44
N LYS A 61 -12.30 1.00 -22.60
CA LYS A 61 -11.12 1.75 -23.09
C LYS A 61 -10.60 2.79 -22.09
N THR A 62 -11.49 3.42 -21.32
CA THR A 62 -11.17 4.42 -20.28
C THR A 62 -10.47 3.80 -19.06
N SER A 63 -10.67 2.50 -18.80
CA SER A 63 -10.11 1.76 -17.65
C SER A 63 -8.70 1.20 -17.90
N LYS A 64 -8.16 1.36 -19.11
CA LYS A 64 -6.78 0.97 -19.46
C LYS A 64 -5.77 2.08 -19.21
N ASP A 65 -6.17 3.15 -18.54
CA ASP A 65 -5.23 4.18 -18.14
C ASP A 65 -4.30 3.63 -17.05
N SER A 66 -3.03 3.50 -17.42
CA SER A 66 -1.98 3.00 -16.53
C SER A 66 -1.70 3.97 -15.40
N MET A 67 -1.92 5.28 -15.59
CA MET A 67 -1.79 6.28 -14.54
C MET A 67 -2.85 6.07 -13.47
N LEU A 68 -4.11 5.89 -13.90
CA LEU A 68 -5.23 5.65 -13.00
C LEU A 68 -5.00 4.41 -12.14
N ILE A 69 -4.62 3.27 -12.74
CA ILE A 69 -4.36 2.06 -11.93
C ILE A 69 -3.19 2.25 -10.99
N ASN A 70 -2.15 2.97 -11.42
CA ASN A 70 -1.01 3.23 -10.55
C ASN A 70 -1.42 4.05 -9.31
N THR A 71 -2.37 4.99 -9.42
CA THR A 71 -2.86 5.72 -8.23
C THR A 71 -3.60 4.79 -7.26
N PHE A 72 -4.43 3.85 -7.74
CA PHE A 72 -5.02 2.82 -6.87
C PHE A 72 -3.95 1.95 -6.19
N LEU A 73 -2.94 1.54 -6.95
CA LEU A 73 -1.91 0.67 -6.42
C LEU A 73 -0.93 1.41 -5.51
N GLN A 74 -0.84 2.74 -5.56
CA GLN A 74 0.01 3.53 -4.67
C GLN A 74 -0.72 3.95 -3.40
N ASP A 75 -1.88 4.57 -3.54
CA ASP A 75 -2.56 5.29 -2.45
C ASP A 75 -3.95 4.72 -2.11
N GLY A 76 -4.37 3.63 -2.75
CA GLY A 76 -5.66 3.01 -2.51
C GLY A 76 -5.78 2.36 -1.13
N ASP A 77 -7.02 2.19 -0.68
CA ASP A 77 -7.36 1.45 0.54
C ASP A 77 -8.06 0.14 0.21
N ILE A 78 -7.60 -0.96 0.81
CA ILE A 78 -8.16 -2.29 0.56
C ILE A 78 -9.28 -2.58 1.57
N ASP A 79 -10.48 -2.84 1.05
CA ASP A 79 -11.58 -3.39 1.84
C ASP A 79 -11.36 -4.89 2.06
N PHE A 80 -10.61 -5.24 3.12
CA PHE A 80 -10.34 -6.63 3.49
C PHE A 80 -11.61 -7.41 3.90
N GLY A 81 -12.71 -6.72 4.23
CA GLY A 81 -13.99 -7.35 4.58
C GLY A 81 -14.72 -7.87 3.35
N LYS A 82 -14.66 -7.13 2.23
CA LYS A 82 -15.22 -7.57 0.93
C LYS A 82 -14.26 -8.42 0.11
N SER A 83 -12.96 -8.34 0.39
CA SER A 83 -11.92 -9.04 -0.36
C SER A 83 -11.78 -10.52 0.04
N ASP A 84 -11.50 -11.38 -0.93
CA ASP A 84 -11.15 -12.78 -0.70
C ASP A 84 -9.63 -12.95 -0.67
N THR A 85 -9.10 -13.07 0.54
CA THR A 85 -7.66 -13.21 0.81
C THR A 85 -7.17 -14.66 0.89
N LYS A 86 -8.07 -15.64 0.79
CA LYS A 86 -7.76 -17.07 1.04
C LYS A 86 -7.81 -17.92 -0.23
N SER A 87 -8.55 -17.48 -1.25
CA SER A 87 -8.64 -18.19 -2.53
C SER A 87 -7.28 -18.46 -3.16
N LYS A 88 -7.17 -19.65 -3.75
CA LYS A 88 -6.03 -20.12 -4.55
C LYS A 88 -6.53 -20.47 -5.95
N PRO A 89 -5.80 -20.18 -7.04
CA PRO A 89 -4.42 -19.68 -7.07
C PRO A 89 -4.29 -18.15 -6.91
N CYS A 90 -5.39 -17.41 -6.98
CA CYS A 90 -5.41 -15.95 -6.92
C CYS A 90 -6.36 -15.45 -5.83
N LYS A 91 -5.95 -14.37 -5.17
CA LYS A 91 -6.75 -13.64 -4.18
C LYS A 91 -7.48 -12.49 -4.87
N THR A 92 -8.69 -12.18 -4.44
CA THR A 92 -9.47 -11.08 -5.02
C THR A 92 -9.54 -9.93 -4.03
N TYR A 93 -9.19 -8.73 -4.48
CA TYR A 93 -9.15 -7.52 -3.67
C TYR A 93 -10.05 -6.43 -4.27
N PHE A 94 -10.69 -5.68 -3.39
CA PHE A 94 -11.41 -4.45 -3.69
C PHE A 94 -10.62 -3.28 -3.13
N ILE A 95 -10.15 -2.41 -4.00
CA ILE A 95 -9.32 -1.24 -3.66
C ILE A 95 -10.16 0.01 -3.93
N SER A 96 -10.45 0.79 -2.89
CA SER A 96 -11.10 2.09 -3.01
C SER A 96 -10.07 3.21 -3.13
N ASN A 97 -10.35 4.22 -3.94
CA ASN A 97 -9.58 5.45 -3.98
C ASN A 97 -10.50 6.62 -4.34
N THR A 98 -10.24 7.80 -3.80
CA THR A 98 -10.99 9.04 -4.10
C THR A 98 -10.18 9.87 -5.08
N ILE A 99 -10.69 10.06 -6.30
CA ILE A 99 -10.00 10.75 -7.38
C ILE A 99 -10.91 11.88 -7.86
N GLU A 100 -10.41 13.11 -7.83
CA GLU A 100 -11.17 14.32 -8.22
C GLU A 100 -12.50 14.51 -7.46
N GLY A 101 -12.60 13.98 -6.24
CA GLY A 101 -13.80 14.06 -5.40
C GLY A 101 -14.84 12.97 -5.67
N GLU A 102 -14.56 12.04 -6.58
CA GLU A 102 -15.37 10.85 -6.80
C GLU A 102 -14.73 9.62 -6.14
N ASP A 103 -15.54 8.77 -5.50
CA ASP A 103 -15.07 7.52 -4.95
C ASP A 103 -15.10 6.44 -6.03
N TRP A 104 -13.98 5.80 -6.23
CA TRP A 104 -13.82 4.71 -7.19
C TRP A 104 -13.43 3.43 -6.49
N VAL A 105 -13.85 2.30 -7.05
CA VAL A 105 -13.50 0.96 -6.59
C VAL A 105 -12.91 0.16 -7.75
N LEU A 106 -11.72 -0.36 -7.50
CA LEU A 106 -10.99 -1.25 -8.38
C LEU A 106 -11.10 -2.68 -7.85
N LYS A 107 -11.62 -3.58 -8.69
CA LYS A 107 -11.61 -5.01 -8.43
C LYS A 107 -10.42 -5.66 -9.14
N VAL A 108 -9.57 -6.31 -8.36
CA VAL A 108 -8.32 -6.89 -8.86
C VAL A 108 -8.11 -8.30 -8.31
N LYS A 109 -7.56 -9.18 -9.14
CA LYS A 109 -7.08 -10.51 -8.74
C LYS A 109 -5.55 -10.52 -8.67
N ASN A 110 -5.02 -10.78 -7.49
CA ASN A 110 -3.59 -10.90 -7.24
C ASN A 110 -3.20 -12.39 -7.21
N CYS A 111 -2.49 -12.83 -8.23
CA CYS A 111 -1.95 -14.19 -8.37
C CYS A 111 -0.47 -14.23 -7.96
N GLN A 112 0.18 -15.39 -8.00
CA GLN A 112 1.61 -15.50 -7.67
C GLN A 112 2.52 -14.75 -8.65
N ASP A 113 2.19 -14.82 -9.94
CA ASP A 113 3.02 -14.37 -11.07
C ASP A 113 2.50 -13.10 -11.74
N LYS A 114 1.24 -12.73 -11.52
CA LYS A 114 0.56 -11.63 -12.22
C LYS A 114 -0.57 -11.01 -11.40
N VAL A 115 -0.97 -9.81 -11.81
CA VAL A 115 -2.14 -9.11 -11.29
C VAL A 115 -3.13 -8.89 -12.42
N LEU A 116 -4.34 -9.40 -12.23
CA LEU A 116 -5.43 -9.31 -13.20
C LEU A 116 -6.40 -8.21 -12.77
N ILE A 117 -6.46 -7.14 -13.56
CA ILE A 117 -7.44 -6.06 -13.37
C ILE A 117 -8.77 -6.56 -13.95
N GLU A 118 -9.81 -6.64 -13.12
CA GLU A 118 -11.12 -7.16 -13.56
C GLU A 118 -12.09 -6.04 -13.91
N ASN A 119 -12.25 -5.05 -13.03
CA ASN A 119 -13.24 -4.00 -13.20
C ASN A 119 -12.83 -2.74 -12.42
N ILE A 120 -13.17 -1.57 -12.96
CA ILE A 120 -13.14 -0.30 -12.25
C ILE A 120 -14.51 0.36 -12.34
N GLN A 121 -15.01 0.88 -11.23
CA GLN A 121 -16.33 1.50 -11.16
C GLN A 121 -16.33 2.67 -10.18
N THR A 122 -17.05 3.74 -10.51
CA THR A 122 -17.40 4.81 -9.58
C THR A 122 -18.47 4.32 -8.62
N LEU A 123 -18.32 4.57 -7.33
CA LEU A 123 -19.41 4.52 -6.37
C LEU A 123 -20.27 5.76 -6.58
N LYS A 124 -21.24 5.67 -7.49
CA LYS A 124 -22.33 6.64 -7.50
C LYS A 124 -23.17 6.42 -6.24
N ILE A 125 -23.19 7.42 -5.37
CA ILE A 125 -24.22 7.60 -4.34
C ILE A 125 -25.54 7.93 -5.04
#